data_AF-A0A1R2BRK4-F1
#
_entry.id   AF-A0A1R2BRK4-F1
#
_cell.length_a   1.000
_cell.length_b   1.000
_cell.length_c   1.000
_cell.angle_alpha   90.00
_cell.angle_beta   90.00
_cell.angle_gamma   90.00
#
_symmetry.space_group_name_H-M   'P 1'
#
loop_
_entity.id
_entity.type
_entity.pdbx_description
1 polymer ?
#
loop_
_entity_poly.entity_id
_entity_poly.type
_entity_poly.pdbx_seq_one_letter_code
_entity_poly.pdbx_strand_id
1 'polypeptide(L)'
;MKFLVIICVIGMVFGGPGLEKAFESSNDMDVLSGFFSEFGISNIGTQCFEQKGKIVESLSSAFKKIVSDSNQLINKGIKQVLNSLNGVPQHLAICDENNAVISHRISKALKTIGKPKSLTIIPGQSILINNIEIFYYLTSAMNALDTKDYFATGQNLAILVNNFMPKNLKGLNFNQVMDIIGGFFVGMATDVNATDVAPCVTNTGIFGGWIEQSIIDFSKHTFDGTKDGFMDLSNAFGALPGFVNKCVPAAVETALVIEKVAVAWAHPLSLLYHVGLNIVFNGQVIFADISKAMGDYQTGNWFDFGFEIGQASFKIIYVPHKNPYQAIDEDIAMIMEGAMAEFGENGMGCTEIPDISSQLVDMVENWQLKTFIDAKNSLTNMAEALNVIIPTVQNCISDKTLNILNLGFNILSDPYSFVYIKEGKITIINGRQIGSNMKIAMINYNMQDWKGFGHYLAKTLKDLA
;
A
#
# COMPACT_ATOMS: atom_id res chain seq x y z
N MET A 1 38.33 -10.59 -71.15
CA MET A 1 36.95 -10.18 -71.51
C MET A 1 36.02 -10.90 -70.55
N LYS A 2 35.46 -10.19 -69.56
CA LYS A 2 34.05 -9.72 -69.49
C LYS A 2 33.09 -10.92 -69.34
N PHE A 3 32.41 -11.18 -68.22
CA PHE A 3 31.75 -10.28 -67.26
C PHE A 3 31.79 -10.86 -65.83
N LEU A 4 32.30 -10.04 -64.91
CA LEU A 4 31.98 -9.94 -63.50
C LEU A 4 30.78 -8.98 -63.40
N VAL A 5 29.98 -9.02 -62.31
CA VAL A 5 29.33 -7.86 -61.62
C VAL A 5 27.99 -8.23 -60.95
N ILE A 6 27.96 -8.07 -59.61
CA ILE A 6 26.81 -7.81 -58.71
C ILE A 6 25.94 -9.06 -58.42
N ILE A 7 25.95 -9.70 -57.24
CA ILE A 7 25.71 -9.17 -55.88
C ILE A 7 26.54 -9.98 -54.87
N CYS A 8 27.56 -9.36 -54.25
CA CYS A 8 28.27 -9.94 -53.10
C CYS A 8 28.86 -8.88 -52.13
N VAL A 9 28.25 -7.69 -52.01
CA VAL A 9 28.80 -6.62 -51.16
C VAL A 9 27.68 -5.89 -50.40
N ILE A 10 27.10 -6.52 -49.36
CA ILE A 10 26.69 -5.89 -48.07
C ILE A 10 26.78 -6.94 -46.91
N GLY A 11 27.65 -7.95 -47.01
CA GLY A 11 27.74 -9.02 -45.98
C GLY A 11 29.09 -9.13 -45.26
N MET A 12 30.07 -8.27 -45.58
CA MET A 12 31.44 -8.37 -45.07
C MET A 12 31.98 -6.99 -44.68
N VAL A 13 31.43 -6.38 -43.62
CA VAL A 13 32.11 -5.30 -42.87
C VAL A 13 32.00 -5.47 -41.34
N PHE A 14 31.17 -6.38 -40.82
CA PHE A 14 31.24 -6.76 -39.40
C PHE A 14 31.43 -8.27 -39.25
N GLY A 15 32.70 -8.67 -39.17
CA GLY A 15 33.11 -9.99 -38.76
C GLY A 15 32.94 -10.19 -37.26
N GLY A 16 32.38 -11.34 -36.90
CA GLY A 16 32.46 -11.91 -35.55
C GLY A 16 31.83 -13.31 -35.56
N PRO A 17 32.54 -14.37 -35.16
CA PRO A 17 31.92 -15.65 -34.85
C PRO A 17 31.13 -15.49 -33.55
N GLY A 18 29.92 -14.95 -33.66
CA GLY A 18 29.07 -14.59 -32.52
C GLY A 18 27.58 -14.58 -32.82
N LEU A 19 27.15 -14.63 -34.09
CA LEU A 19 25.72 -14.63 -34.44
C LEU A 19 25.07 -16.02 -34.57
N GLU A 20 25.83 -17.08 -34.81
CA GLU A 20 25.26 -18.44 -34.85
C GLU A 20 24.97 -19.02 -33.45
N LYS A 21 25.56 -18.45 -32.39
CA LYS A 21 25.16 -18.71 -30.99
C LYS A 21 24.02 -17.79 -30.50
N ALA A 22 23.49 -16.91 -31.35
CA ALA A 22 22.38 -16.04 -30.98
C ALA A 22 21.01 -16.72 -31.07
N PHE A 23 20.92 -17.94 -31.64
CA PHE A 23 19.66 -18.66 -31.87
C PHE A 23 19.39 -19.84 -30.94
N GLU A 24 20.24 -20.10 -29.94
CA GLU A 24 19.92 -21.05 -28.84
C GLU A 24 18.86 -20.50 -27.85
N SER A 25 18.27 -19.32 -28.10
CA SER A 25 17.25 -18.67 -27.26
C SER A 25 15.89 -18.43 -27.94
N SER A 26 15.55 -19.15 -29.02
CA SER A 26 14.18 -19.10 -29.60
C SER A 26 13.16 -19.81 -28.73
N ASN A 27 13.52 -20.95 -28.13
CA ASN A 27 12.56 -21.85 -27.50
C ASN A 27 11.88 -21.24 -26.25
N ASP A 28 12.64 -20.54 -25.39
CA ASP A 28 12.05 -19.87 -24.22
C ASP A 28 11.10 -18.73 -24.64
N MET A 29 11.46 -18.01 -25.70
CA MET A 29 10.61 -16.97 -26.28
C MET A 29 9.36 -17.55 -26.93
N ASP A 30 9.44 -18.75 -27.51
CA ASP A 30 8.27 -19.45 -28.04
C ASP A 30 7.33 -19.88 -26.92
N VAL A 31 7.85 -20.38 -25.78
CA VAL A 31 7.05 -20.66 -24.58
C VAL A 31 6.35 -19.40 -24.08
N LEU A 32 7.08 -18.29 -23.97
CA LEU A 32 6.49 -17.02 -23.53
C LEU A 32 5.44 -16.51 -24.53
N SER A 33 5.73 -16.56 -25.83
CA SER A 33 4.79 -16.14 -26.88
C SER A 33 3.51 -16.95 -26.85
N GLY A 34 3.61 -18.27 -26.70
CA GLY A 34 2.45 -19.15 -26.51
C GLY A 34 1.68 -18.81 -25.25
N PHE A 35 2.38 -18.58 -24.13
CA PHE A 35 1.77 -18.20 -22.86
C PHE A 35 0.97 -16.90 -22.97
N PHE A 36 1.52 -15.90 -23.65
CA PHE A 36 0.86 -14.61 -23.81
C PHE A 36 -0.24 -14.57 -24.86
N SER A 37 -0.20 -15.46 -25.84
CA SER A 37 -1.23 -15.54 -26.88
C SER A 37 -2.62 -15.85 -26.31
N GLU A 38 -2.71 -16.68 -25.27
CA GLU A 38 -3.96 -17.00 -24.56
C GLU A 38 -4.53 -15.80 -23.77
N PHE A 39 -3.69 -14.78 -23.56
CA PHE A 39 -4.05 -13.53 -22.92
C PHE A 39 -4.35 -12.40 -23.94
N GLY A 40 -4.37 -12.73 -25.24
CA GLY A 40 -4.60 -11.75 -26.31
C GLY A 40 -3.43 -10.79 -26.54
N ILE A 41 -2.26 -11.07 -25.96
CA ILE A 41 -1.09 -10.21 -26.09
C ILE A 41 -0.25 -10.72 -27.25
N SER A 42 -0.40 -10.07 -28.41
CA SER A 42 0.43 -10.31 -29.59
C SER A 42 1.69 -9.43 -29.55
N ASN A 43 2.80 -9.93 -30.10
CA ASN A 43 4.05 -9.16 -30.29
C ASN A 43 4.74 -8.69 -29.00
N ILE A 44 4.87 -9.56 -28.00
CA ILE A 44 5.86 -9.34 -26.95
C ILE A 44 7.23 -9.61 -27.56
N GLY A 45 7.80 -8.57 -28.16
CA GLY A 45 9.09 -8.65 -28.81
C GLY A 45 10.18 -9.10 -27.84
N THR A 46 11.29 -9.56 -28.40
CA THR A 46 12.54 -9.88 -27.67
C THR A 46 13.04 -8.75 -26.77
N GLN A 47 12.53 -7.53 -26.95
CA GLN A 47 12.84 -6.34 -26.17
C GLN A 47 12.33 -6.39 -24.72
N CYS A 48 11.29 -7.18 -24.42
CA CYS A 48 10.66 -7.18 -23.10
C CYS A 48 11.25 -8.21 -22.13
N PHE A 49 11.95 -9.22 -22.67
CA PHE A 49 12.52 -10.32 -21.92
C PHE A 49 13.99 -10.45 -22.32
N GLU A 50 14.81 -9.46 -21.90
CA GLU A 50 16.25 -9.45 -22.19
C GLU A 50 17.02 -10.54 -21.44
N GLN A 51 16.48 -11.01 -20.31
CA GLN A 51 17.08 -12.12 -19.58
C GLN A 51 16.75 -13.44 -20.26
N LYS A 52 17.80 -14.04 -20.85
CA LYS A 52 17.81 -15.44 -21.29
C LYS A 52 17.67 -16.36 -20.07
N GLY A 53 16.43 -16.62 -19.68
CA GLY A 53 16.08 -17.48 -18.58
C GLY A 53 15.93 -18.92 -19.05
N LYS A 54 16.48 -19.87 -18.28
CA LYS A 54 16.37 -21.32 -18.46
C LYS A 54 14.92 -21.84 -18.28
N ILE A 55 13.93 -21.24 -18.95
CA ILE A 55 12.50 -21.56 -18.76
C ILE A 55 12.26 -23.00 -19.20
N VAL A 56 12.65 -23.36 -20.42
CA VAL A 56 12.52 -24.71 -20.98
C VAL A 56 13.25 -25.76 -20.12
N GLU A 57 14.48 -25.49 -19.69
CA GLU A 57 15.25 -26.40 -18.81
C GLU A 57 14.56 -26.56 -17.44
N SER A 58 14.09 -25.46 -16.85
CA SER A 58 13.38 -25.47 -15.57
C SER A 58 12.04 -26.21 -15.67
N LEU A 59 11.28 -25.98 -16.75
CA LEU A 59 10.03 -26.69 -17.02
C LEU A 59 10.26 -28.19 -17.24
N SER A 60 11.27 -28.57 -18.04
CA SER A 60 11.62 -30.00 -18.24
C SER A 60 11.95 -30.68 -16.91
N SER A 61 12.77 -30.03 -16.07
CA SER A 61 13.10 -30.52 -14.74
C SER A 61 11.89 -30.60 -13.80
N ALA A 62 10.97 -29.63 -13.88
CA ALA A 62 9.74 -29.60 -13.11
C ALA A 62 8.79 -30.75 -13.51
N PHE A 63 8.58 -30.94 -14.80
CA PHE A 63 7.70 -31.96 -15.37
C PHE A 63 8.15 -33.39 -15.05
N LYS A 64 9.46 -33.66 -15.04
CA LYS A 64 10.00 -34.95 -14.54
C LYS A 64 9.59 -35.25 -13.10
N LYS A 65 9.40 -34.22 -12.26
CA LYS A 65 8.95 -34.39 -10.88
C LYS A 65 7.42 -34.57 -10.78
N ILE A 66 6.66 -34.02 -11.72
CA ILE A 66 5.19 -34.11 -11.75
C ILE A 66 4.71 -35.52 -12.15
N VAL A 67 5.48 -36.26 -12.95
CA VAL A 67 5.15 -37.66 -13.34
C VAL A 67 5.58 -38.68 -12.28
N SER A 68 6.15 -38.25 -11.16
CA SER A 68 6.54 -39.15 -10.07
C SER A 68 5.32 -39.67 -9.30
N ASP A 69 5.42 -40.89 -8.77
CA ASP A 69 4.43 -41.45 -7.83
C ASP A 69 4.48 -40.79 -6.42
N SER A 70 5.39 -39.84 -6.19
CA SER A 70 5.54 -39.17 -4.90
C SER A 70 4.84 -37.82 -4.87
N ASN A 71 3.85 -37.67 -3.98
CA ASN A 71 3.17 -36.39 -3.71
C ASN A 71 4.15 -35.25 -3.40
N GLN A 72 5.27 -35.55 -2.73
CA GLN A 72 6.29 -34.56 -2.42
C GLN A 72 7.04 -34.09 -3.67
N LEU A 73 7.36 -35.01 -4.59
CA LEU A 73 7.98 -34.66 -5.86
C LEU A 73 7.02 -33.92 -6.77
N ILE A 74 5.75 -34.34 -6.85
CA ILE A 74 4.70 -33.63 -7.60
C ILE A 74 4.59 -32.18 -7.12
N ASN A 75 4.46 -31.95 -5.81
CA ASN A 75 4.41 -30.60 -5.23
C ASN A 75 5.66 -29.77 -5.54
N LYS A 76 6.86 -30.38 -5.46
CA LYS A 76 8.11 -29.71 -5.87
C LYS A 76 8.11 -29.36 -7.37
N GLY A 77 7.56 -30.22 -8.22
CA GLY A 77 7.39 -29.98 -9.64
C GLY A 77 6.47 -28.79 -9.91
N ILE A 78 5.28 -28.75 -9.29
CA ILE A 78 4.35 -27.62 -9.39
C ILE A 78 5.03 -26.31 -8.98
N LYS A 79 5.70 -26.27 -7.83
CA LYS A 79 6.43 -25.08 -7.37
C LYS A 79 7.51 -24.64 -8.35
N GLN A 80 8.19 -25.58 -9.00
CA GLN A 80 9.22 -25.25 -9.98
C GLN A 80 8.63 -24.70 -11.28
N VAL A 81 7.48 -25.20 -11.75
CA VAL A 81 6.74 -24.59 -12.86
C VAL A 81 6.42 -23.13 -12.54
N LEU A 82 5.89 -22.86 -11.34
CA LEU A 82 5.57 -21.49 -10.91
C LEU A 82 6.80 -20.59 -10.83
N ASN A 83 7.91 -21.10 -10.31
CA ASN A 83 9.15 -20.35 -10.23
C ASN A 83 9.68 -19.97 -11.61
N SER A 84 9.50 -20.81 -12.63
CA SER A 84 9.84 -20.48 -14.02
C SER A 84 9.04 -19.30 -14.56
N LEU A 85 7.84 -19.06 -14.02
CA LEU A 85 6.93 -17.99 -14.45
C LEU A 85 6.90 -16.77 -13.51
N ASN A 86 7.50 -16.84 -12.32
CA ASN A 86 7.39 -15.79 -11.31
C ASN A 86 7.90 -14.41 -11.78
N GLY A 87 8.90 -14.37 -12.65
CA GLY A 87 9.42 -13.12 -13.22
C GLY A 87 8.56 -12.56 -14.36
N VAL A 88 7.69 -13.38 -14.96
CA VAL A 88 6.92 -13.02 -16.15
C VAL A 88 6.01 -11.80 -15.93
N PRO A 89 5.19 -11.74 -14.87
CA PRO A 89 4.38 -10.56 -14.58
C PRO A 89 5.19 -9.26 -14.53
N GLN A 90 6.28 -9.23 -13.77
CA GLN A 90 7.04 -8.00 -13.56
C GLN A 90 7.58 -7.45 -14.89
N HIS A 91 8.18 -8.30 -15.71
CA HIS A 91 8.69 -7.91 -17.02
C HIS A 91 7.57 -7.46 -17.97
N LEU A 92 6.43 -8.16 -17.95
CA LEU A 92 5.27 -7.79 -18.75
C LEU A 92 4.72 -6.40 -18.39
N ALA A 93 4.65 -6.06 -17.11
CA ALA A 93 4.17 -4.75 -16.66
C ALA A 93 5.13 -3.60 -17.03
N ILE A 94 6.44 -3.88 -17.07
CA ILE A 94 7.46 -2.90 -17.47
C ILE A 94 7.49 -2.71 -18.99
N CYS A 95 7.23 -3.79 -19.74
CA CYS A 95 7.27 -3.84 -21.20
C CYS A 95 6.21 -2.94 -21.85
N ASP A 96 4.98 -2.98 -21.35
CA ASP A 96 3.86 -2.20 -21.87
C ASP A 96 2.86 -1.97 -20.72
N GLU A 97 2.61 -0.70 -20.42
CA GLU A 97 1.71 -0.28 -19.36
C GLU A 97 0.27 -0.80 -19.56
N ASN A 98 -0.14 -1.04 -20.80
CA ASN A 98 -1.45 -1.63 -21.10
C ASN A 98 -1.56 -3.08 -20.60
N ASN A 99 -0.43 -3.76 -20.44
CA ASN A 99 -0.37 -5.14 -19.93
C ASN A 99 -0.26 -5.20 -18.41
N ALA A 100 -0.30 -4.08 -17.69
CA ALA A 100 -0.09 -4.08 -16.26
C ALA A 100 -1.25 -4.74 -15.49
N VAL A 101 -2.50 -4.60 -15.97
CA VAL A 101 -3.67 -5.32 -15.44
C VAL A 101 -3.48 -6.83 -15.56
N ILE A 102 -3.13 -7.30 -16.77
CA ILE A 102 -3.01 -8.73 -17.04
C ILE A 102 -1.78 -9.33 -16.35
N SER A 103 -0.68 -8.59 -16.27
CA SER A 103 0.47 -8.91 -15.43
C SER A 103 0.06 -9.15 -13.97
N HIS A 104 -0.69 -8.21 -13.38
CA HIS A 104 -1.16 -8.34 -12.01
C HIS A 104 -2.02 -9.61 -11.82
N ARG A 105 -2.94 -9.87 -12.76
CA ARG A 105 -3.78 -11.08 -12.76
C ARG A 105 -2.95 -12.37 -12.84
N ILE A 106 -1.91 -12.41 -13.69
CA ILE A 106 -0.97 -13.54 -13.77
C ILE A 106 -0.25 -13.72 -12.43
N SER A 107 0.28 -12.64 -11.85
CA SER A 107 1.00 -12.69 -10.57
C SER A 107 0.13 -13.28 -9.45
N LYS A 108 -1.13 -12.84 -9.33
CA LYS A 108 -2.06 -13.35 -8.32
C LYS A 108 -2.46 -14.80 -8.55
N ALA A 109 -2.68 -15.19 -9.81
CA ALA A 109 -2.93 -16.58 -10.17
C ALA A 109 -1.75 -17.48 -9.78
N LEU A 110 -0.51 -17.09 -10.12
CA LEU A 110 0.70 -17.82 -9.73
C LEU A 110 0.86 -17.93 -8.22
N LYS A 111 0.59 -16.84 -7.47
CA LYS A 111 0.61 -16.85 -5.99
C LYS A 111 -0.44 -17.81 -5.41
N THR A 112 -1.63 -17.84 -6.00
CA THR A 112 -2.74 -18.73 -5.59
C THR A 112 -2.39 -20.19 -5.82
N ILE A 113 -1.77 -20.52 -6.95
CA ILE A 113 -1.31 -21.89 -7.25
C ILE A 113 -0.15 -22.28 -6.31
N GLY A 114 0.76 -21.34 -6.01
CA GLY A 114 1.94 -21.59 -5.17
C GLY A 114 1.66 -21.70 -3.68
N LYS A 115 0.56 -21.10 -3.22
CA LYS A 115 0.07 -21.16 -1.83
C LYS A 115 -1.42 -21.52 -1.81
N PRO A 116 -1.76 -22.77 -2.18
CA PRO A 116 -3.14 -23.17 -2.31
C PRO A 116 -3.82 -23.36 -0.95
N LYS A 117 -5.13 -23.10 -0.88
CA LYS A 117 -5.96 -23.40 0.30
C LYS A 117 -6.19 -24.90 0.44
N SER A 118 -6.34 -25.60 -0.68
CA SER A 118 -6.40 -27.07 -0.75
C SER A 118 -5.55 -27.59 -1.89
N LEU A 119 -4.88 -28.71 -1.63
CA LEU A 119 -4.10 -29.45 -2.62
C LEU A 119 -4.40 -30.94 -2.44
N THR A 120 -4.99 -31.56 -3.46
CA THR A 120 -5.24 -33.00 -3.51
C THR A 120 -4.46 -33.57 -4.68
N ILE A 121 -3.68 -34.61 -4.42
CA ILE A 121 -2.84 -35.27 -5.43
C ILE A 121 -3.19 -36.76 -5.42
N ILE A 122 -3.61 -37.25 -6.59
CA ILE A 122 -3.72 -38.67 -6.90
C ILE A 122 -2.69 -38.93 -8.01
N PRO A 123 -1.50 -39.48 -7.68
CA PRO A 123 -0.42 -39.63 -8.64
C PRO A 123 -0.86 -40.30 -9.94
N GLY A 124 -0.44 -39.72 -11.07
CA GLY A 124 -0.77 -40.20 -12.41
C GLY A 124 -2.24 -40.04 -12.83
N GLN A 125 -3.11 -39.50 -11.98
CA GLN A 125 -4.56 -39.42 -12.26
C GLN A 125 -5.12 -37.99 -12.15
N SER A 126 -4.89 -37.31 -11.04
CA SER A 126 -5.56 -36.03 -10.73
C SER A 126 -4.72 -35.17 -9.81
N ILE A 127 -4.74 -33.86 -10.06
CA ILE A 127 -4.14 -32.84 -9.20
C ILE A 127 -5.16 -31.71 -9.09
N LEU A 128 -5.77 -31.58 -7.91
CA LEU A 128 -6.73 -30.52 -7.62
C LEU A 128 -6.07 -29.45 -6.77
N ILE A 129 -6.08 -28.21 -7.25
CA ILE A 129 -5.70 -27.03 -6.48
C ILE A 129 -6.92 -26.16 -6.27
N ASN A 130 -7.33 -25.93 -5.02
CA ASN A 130 -8.55 -25.18 -4.70
C ASN A 130 -9.78 -25.71 -5.46
N ASN A 131 -9.89 -27.03 -5.60
CA ASN A 131 -10.92 -27.75 -6.38
C ASN A 131 -10.89 -27.52 -7.90
N ILE A 132 -9.80 -26.97 -8.43
CA ILE A 132 -9.55 -26.83 -9.86
C ILE A 132 -8.61 -27.95 -10.29
N GLU A 133 -9.06 -28.80 -11.23
CA GLU A 133 -8.24 -29.86 -11.80
C GLU A 133 -7.17 -29.27 -12.72
N ILE A 134 -5.90 -29.58 -12.45
CA ILE A 134 -4.76 -29.05 -13.19
C ILE A 134 -3.92 -30.13 -13.89
N PHE A 135 -4.14 -31.41 -13.59
CA PHE A 135 -3.31 -32.50 -14.13
C PHE A 135 -3.34 -32.51 -15.67
N TYR A 136 -4.53 -32.35 -16.25
CA TYR A 136 -4.70 -32.31 -17.71
C TYR A 136 -3.84 -31.22 -18.38
N TYR A 137 -3.85 -29.99 -17.88
CA TYR A 137 -3.07 -28.90 -18.46
C TYR A 137 -1.56 -29.11 -18.31
N LEU A 138 -1.14 -29.66 -17.17
CA LEU A 138 0.26 -30.01 -16.95
C LEU A 138 0.71 -31.10 -17.92
N THR A 139 -0.06 -32.19 -18.08
CA THR A 139 0.26 -33.27 -19.02
C THR A 139 0.25 -32.79 -20.48
N SER A 140 -0.68 -31.89 -20.86
CA SER A 140 -0.68 -31.31 -22.20
C SER A 140 0.55 -30.43 -22.45
N ALA A 141 0.93 -29.58 -21.48
CA ALA A 141 2.15 -28.79 -21.57
C ALA A 141 3.41 -29.66 -21.62
N MET A 142 3.42 -30.76 -20.87
CA MET A 142 4.49 -31.75 -20.88
C MET A 142 4.66 -32.42 -22.24
N ASN A 143 3.57 -32.94 -22.80
CA ASN A 143 3.60 -33.59 -24.11
C ASN A 143 4.07 -32.62 -25.20
N ALA A 144 3.58 -31.38 -25.16
CA ALA A 144 4.02 -30.32 -26.08
C ALA A 144 5.53 -30.06 -25.95
N LEU A 145 6.05 -29.97 -24.71
CA LEU A 145 7.46 -29.75 -24.47
C LEU A 145 8.32 -30.92 -24.98
N ASP A 146 7.89 -32.16 -24.74
CA ASP A 146 8.59 -33.36 -25.21
C ASP A 146 8.63 -33.46 -26.74
N THR A 147 7.58 -32.99 -27.42
CA THR A 147 7.54 -32.86 -28.88
C THR A 147 8.23 -31.59 -29.41
N LYS A 148 8.86 -30.79 -28.54
CA LYS A 148 9.49 -29.50 -28.85
C LYS A 148 8.52 -28.45 -29.42
N ASP A 149 7.22 -28.58 -29.13
CA ASP A 149 6.22 -27.56 -29.39
C ASP A 149 6.19 -26.57 -28.21
N TYR A 150 7.18 -25.67 -28.21
CA TYR A 150 7.36 -24.70 -27.15
C TYR A 150 6.20 -23.70 -27.07
N PHE A 151 5.63 -23.30 -28.21
CA PHE A 151 4.47 -22.42 -28.26
C PHE A 151 3.26 -23.08 -27.58
N ALA A 152 2.92 -24.32 -27.95
CA ALA A 152 1.81 -25.04 -27.31
C ALA A 152 2.10 -25.33 -25.82
N THR A 153 3.37 -25.52 -25.43
CA THR A 153 3.76 -25.59 -24.01
C THR A 153 3.33 -24.32 -23.28
N GLY A 154 3.64 -23.16 -23.86
CA GLY A 154 3.22 -21.86 -23.36
C GLY A 154 1.72 -21.73 -23.22
N GLN A 155 0.96 -22.06 -24.27
CA GLN A 155 -0.51 -21.98 -24.27
C GLN A 155 -1.15 -22.82 -23.16
N ASN A 156 -0.71 -24.08 -23.00
CA ASN A 156 -1.25 -24.95 -21.96
C ASN A 156 -0.97 -24.42 -20.54
N LEU A 157 0.21 -23.85 -20.32
CA LEU A 157 0.53 -23.19 -19.05
C LEU A 157 -0.31 -21.92 -18.83
N ALA A 158 -0.59 -21.15 -19.87
CA ALA A 158 -1.44 -19.97 -19.75
C ALA A 158 -2.90 -20.34 -19.47
N ILE A 159 -3.44 -21.37 -20.11
CA ILE A 159 -4.78 -21.90 -19.79
C ILE A 159 -4.83 -22.35 -18.33
N LEU A 160 -3.81 -23.06 -17.84
CA LEU A 160 -3.69 -23.41 -16.43
C LEU A 160 -3.77 -22.16 -15.55
N VAL A 161 -2.93 -21.14 -15.81
CA VAL A 161 -2.90 -19.90 -15.02
C VAL A 161 -4.24 -19.15 -15.11
N ASN A 162 -4.86 -19.09 -16.29
CA ASN A 162 -6.14 -18.43 -16.53
C ASN A 162 -7.28 -19.03 -15.70
N ASN A 163 -7.25 -20.35 -15.43
CA ASN A 163 -8.24 -20.98 -14.55
C ASN A 163 -8.17 -20.47 -13.09
N PHE A 164 -7.02 -19.92 -12.67
CA PHE A 164 -6.83 -19.28 -11.37
C PHE A 164 -6.91 -17.76 -11.43
N MET A 165 -7.09 -17.18 -12.62
CA MET A 165 -7.34 -15.75 -12.74
C MET A 165 -8.74 -15.40 -12.26
N PRO A 166 -8.93 -14.20 -11.70
CA PRO A 166 -10.26 -13.70 -11.42
C PRO A 166 -11.05 -13.54 -12.73
N LYS A 167 -12.26 -14.12 -12.80
CA LYS A 167 -13.05 -14.28 -14.03
C LYS A 167 -13.82 -13.03 -14.50
N ASN A 168 -13.81 -11.91 -13.78
CA ASN A 168 -14.81 -10.83 -13.96
C ASN A 168 -14.27 -9.40 -14.14
N LEU A 169 -13.02 -9.23 -14.58
CA LEU A 169 -12.42 -7.90 -14.67
C LEU A 169 -12.29 -7.46 -16.13
N LYS A 170 -13.18 -6.56 -16.55
CA LYS A 170 -13.13 -5.93 -17.89
C LYS A 170 -12.03 -4.86 -17.98
N GLY A 171 -11.39 -4.53 -16.86
CA GLY A 171 -10.47 -3.41 -16.73
C GLY A 171 -11.24 -2.10 -16.64
N LEU A 172 -10.84 -1.24 -15.71
CA LEU A 172 -11.31 0.15 -15.69
C LEU A 172 -10.55 0.97 -16.74
N ASN A 173 -11.28 1.75 -17.53
CA ASN A 173 -10.68 2.71 -18.46
C ASN A 173 -10.24 4.00 -17.72
N PHE A 174 -9.48 4.85 -18.40
CA PHE A 174 -8.93 6.08 -17.82
C PHE A 174 -9.99 6.97 -17.14
N ASN A 175 -11.13 7.22 -17.81
CA ASN A 175 -12.17 8.08 -17.26
C ASN A 175 -12.79 7.48 -15.98
N GLN A 176 -13.01 6.17 -15.97
CA GLN A 176 -13.53 5.46 -14.79
C GLN A 176 -12.54 5.56 -13.63
N VAL A 177 -11.24 5.41 -13.89
CA VAL A 177 -10.20 5.59 -12.87
C VAL A 177 -10.19 7.03 -12.34
N MET A 178 -10.32 8.02 -13.22
CA MET A 178 -10.36 9.42 -12.81
C MET A 178 -11.61 9.77 -12.00
N ASP A 179 -12.76 9.17 -12.32
CA ASP A 179 -13.98 9.32 -11.52
C ASP A 179 -13.77 8.77 -10.11
N ILE A 180 -13.15 7.58 -9.96
CA ILE A 180 -12.83 6.98 -8.66
C ILE A 180 -11.87 7.89 -7.87
N ILE A 181 -10.81 8.40 -8.50
CA ILE A 181 -9.86 9.31 -7.85
C ILE A 181 -10.56 10.60 -7.40
N GLY A 182 -11.45 11.14 -8.24
CA GLY A 182 -12.23 12.34 -7.91
C GLY A 182 -13.15 12.13 -6.73
N GLY A 183 -13.93 11.04 -6.76
CA GLY A 183 -14.77 10.64 -5.65
C GLY A 183 -13.96 10.49 -4.36
N PHE A 184 -12.83 9.80 -4.43
CA PHE A 184 -11.95 9.59 -3.27
C PHE A 184 -11.50 10.89 -2.62
N PHE A 185 -11.00 11.86 -3.40
CA PHE A 185 -10.59 13.14 -2.83
C PHE A 185 -11.75 13.92 -2.19
N VAL A 186 -12.94 13.86 -2.79
CA VAL A 186 -14.15 14.48 -2.23
C VAL A 186 -14.58 13.78 -0.94
N GLY A 187 -14.58 12.44 -0.91
CA GLY A 187 -14.90 11.65 0.28
C GLY A 187 -13.92 11.86 1.43
N MET A 188 -12.64 12.10 1.09
CA MET A 188 -11.61 12.48 2.05
C MET A 188 -11.67 13.96 2.48
N ALA A 189 -12.59 14.75 1.93
CA ALA A 189 -12.70 16.18 2.16
C ALA A 189 -11.38 16.94 1.92
N THR A 190 -10.67 16.61 0.84
CA THR A 190 -9.42 17.28 0.47
C THR A 190 -9.67 18.43 -0.50
N ASP A 191 -8.75 19.39 -0.55
CA ASP A 191 -8.83 20.55 -1.47
C ASP A 191 -8.29 20.22 -2.89
N VAL A 192 -7.96 18.95 -3.17
CA VAL A 192 -7.39 18.47 -4.45
C VAL A 192 -8.48 17.82 -5.28
N ASN A 193 -8.54 18.12 -6.58
CA ASN A 193 -9.49 17.52 -7.51
C ASN A 193 -8.80 16.50 -8.43
N ALA A 194 -9.60 15.59 -9.01
CA ALA A 194 -9.12 14.64 -10.02
C ALA A 194 -8.42 15.34 -11.20
N THR A 195 -8.96 16.47 -11.66
CA THR A 195 -8.38 17.26 -12.75
C THR A 195 -6.99 17.81 -12.42
N ASP A 196 -6.74 18.10 -11.15
CA ASP A 196 -5.48 18.66 -10.69
C ASP A 196 -4.35 17.62 -10.77
N VAL A 197 -4.68 16.34 -10.55
CA VAL A 197 -3.71 15.23 -10.61
C VAL A 197 -3.70 14.50 -11.94
N ALA A 198 -4.73 14.64 -12.78
CA ALA A 198 -4.89 13.90 -14.04
C ALA A 198 -3.63 13.90 -14.93
N PRO A 199 -2.89 15.01 -15.11
CA PRO A 199 -1.66 15.01 -15.91
C PRO A 199 -0.52 14.16 -15.34
N CYS A 200 -0.57 13.83 -14.05
CA CYS A 200 0.44 13.04 -13.35
C CYS A 200 0.03 11.59 -13.12
N VAL A 201 -1.23 11.25 -13.31
CA VAL A 201 -1.71 9.87 -13.20
C VAL A 201 -1.12 9.07 -14.36
N THR A 202 -0.13 8.24 -14.04
CA THR A 202 0.42 7.24 -14.95
C THR A 202 -0.06 5.87 -14.51
N ASN A 203 -0.22 4.92 -15.45
CA ASN A 203 -0.60 3.54 -15.15
C ASN A 203 -2.02 3.34 -14.56
N THR A 204 -3.05 3.93 -15.19
CA THR A 204 -4.46 3.71 -14.77
C THR A 204 -4.88 2.25 -14.82
N GLY A 205 -4.25 1.42 -15.68
CA GLY A 205 -4.46 -0.03 -15.67
C GLY A 205 -4.06 -0.68 -14.34
N ILE A 206 -2.90 -0.32 -13.78
CA ILE A 206 -2.45 -0.85 -12.47
C ILE A 206 -3.43 -0.45 -11.37
N PHE A 207 -3.77 0.85 -11.32
CA PHE A 207 -4.72 1.38 -10.36
C PHE A 207 -6.07 0.65 -10.46
N GLY A 208 -6.62 0.57 -11.68
CA GLY A 208 -7.88 -0.09 -11.93
C GLY A 208 -7.87 -1.57 -11.57
N GLY A 209 -6.77 -2.27 -11.85
CA GLY A 209 -6.59 -3.67 -11.48
C GLY A 209 -6.59 -3.90 -9.96
N TRP A 210 -5.98 -3.00 -9.18
CA TRP A 210 -6.04 -3.06 -7.72
C TRP A 210 -7.45 -2.81 -7.18
N ILE A 211 -8.17 -1.82 -7.73
CA ILE A 211 -9.56 -1.57 -7.36
C ILE A 211 -10.42 -2.80 -7.63
N GLU A 212 -10.39 -3.29 -8.87
CA GLU A 212 -11.09 -4.48 -9.31
C GLU A 212 -10.83 -5.69 -8.40
N GLN A 213 -9.57 -5.87 -8.03
CA GLN A 213 -9.14 -6.96 -7.21
C GLN A 213 -9.60 -6.83 -5.75
N SER A 214 -9.64 -5.61 -5.21
CA SER A 214 -10.20 -5.34 -3.88
C SER A 214 -11.67 -5.76 -3.81
N ILE A 215 -12.46 -5.51 -4.86
CA ILE A 215 -13.87 -5.91 -4.94
C ILE A 215 -14.03 -7.42 -4.88
N ILE A 216 -13.21 -8.16 -5.66
CA ILE A 216 -13.19 -9.62 -5.62
C ILE A 216 -12.84 -10.10 -4.21
N ASP A 217 -11.88 -9.46 -3.56
CA ASP A 217 -11.41 -9.89 -2.25
C ASP A 217 -12.45 -9.62 -1.15
N PHE A 218 -13.11 -8.45 -1.16
CA PHE A 218 -14.24 -8.18 -0.26
C PHE A 218 -15.44 -9.11 -0.51
N SER A 219 -15.71 -9.48 -1.77
CA SER A 219 -16.81 -10.41 -2.12
C SER A 219 -16.64 -11.83 -1.58
N LYS A 220 -15.44 -12.20 -1.10
CA LYS A 220 -15.21 -13.49 -0.46
C LYS A 220 -15.92 -13.60 0.90
N HIS A 221 -16.29 -12.48 1.52
CA HIS A 221 -16.91 -12.43 2.86
C HIS A 221 -16.12 -13.23 3.91
N THR A 222 -14.79 -13.23 3.80
CA THR A 222 -13.89 -13.84 4.78
C THR A 222 -12.98 -12.78 5.39
N PHE A 223 -12.39 -13.08 6.54
CA PHE A 223 -11.37 -12.24 7.15
C PHE A 223 -10.20 -12.00 6.19
N ASP A 224 -9.65 -13.06 5.61
CA ASP A 224 -8.55 -12.94 4.65
C ASP A 224 -8.93 -12.15 3.40
N GLY A 225 -10.15 -12.34 2.87
CA GLY A 225 -10.63 -11.55 1.75
C GLY A 225 -10.78 -10.06 2.10
N THR A 226 -11.26 -9.74 3.29
CA THR A 226 -11.36 -8.36 3.76
C THR A 226 -9.99 -7.72 3.93
N LYS A 227 -9.04 -8.44 4.55
CA LYS A 227 -7.65 -8.01 4.72
C LYS A 227 -6.95 -7.79 3.37
N ASP A 228 -7.06 -8.75 2.46
CA ASP A 228 -6.48 -8.64 1.12
C ASP A 228 -7.14 -7.50 0.33
N GLY A 229 -8.45 -7.28 0.49
CA GLY A 229 -9.17 -6.16 -0.11
C GLY A 229 -8.64 -4.80 0.35
N PHE A 230 -8.39 -4.61 1.64
CA PHE A 230 -7.74 -3.39 2.14
C PHE A 230 -6.30 -3.24 1.66
N MET A 231 -5.54 -4.33 1.55
CA MET A 231 -4.19 -4.30 0.97
C MET A 231 -4.23 -3.83 -0.48
N ASP A 232 -5.21 -4.29 -1.26
CA ASP A 232 -5.38 -3.88 -2.66
C ASP A 232 -5.82 -2.41 -2.76
N LEU A 233 -6.71 -1.92 -1.90
CA LEU A 233 -7.03 -0.49 -1.79
C LEU A 233 -5.78 0.34 -1.41
N SER A 234 -4.97 -0.13 -0.46
CA SER A 234 -3.69 0.50 -0.11
C SER A 234 -2.77 0.62 -1.31
N ASN A 235 -2.64 -0.42 -2.13
CA ASN A 235 -1.81 -0.38 -3.33
C ASN A 235 -2.33 0.60 -4.38
N ALA A 236 -3.66 0.67 -4.57
CA ALA A 236 -4.27 1.62 -5.50
C ALA A 236 -4.04 3.06 -5.05
N PHE A 237 -4.52 3.39 -3.84
CA PHE A 237 -4.54 4.77 -3.35
C PHE A 237 -3.17 5.24 -2.81
N GLY A 238 -2.27 4.31 -2.45
CA GLY A 238 -0.89 4.61 -2.07
C GLY A 238 -0.03 5.18 -3.20
N ALA A 239 -0.49 5.11 -4.45
CA ALA A 239 0.15 5.81 -5.57
C ALA A 239 -0.23 7.30 -5.63
N LEU A 240 -1.38 7.70 -5.08
CA LEU A 240 -1.89 9.07 -5.17
C LEU A 240 -0.98 10.13 -4.51
N PRO A 241 -0.31 9.90 -3.36
CA PRO A 241 0.64 10.87 -2.82
C PRO A 241 1.70 11.30 -3.83
N GLY A 242 2.21 10.36 -4.65
CA GLY A 242 3.14 10.65 -5.73
C GLY A 242 2.55 11.55 -6.80
N PHE A 243 1.29 11.31 -7.21
CA PHE A 243 0.59 12.14 -8.19
C PHE A 243 0.31 13.55 -7.66
N VAL A 244 -0.15 13.66 -6.41
CA VAL A 244 -0.40 14.94 -5.73
C VAL A 244 0.90 15.73 -5.62
N ASN A 245 1.98 15.14 -5.11
CA ASN A 245 3.27 15.83 -4.98
C ASN A 245 3.84 16.30 -6.32
N LYS A 246 3.60 15.55 -7.40
CA LYS A 246 4.09 15.88 -8.74
C LYS A 246 3.26 16.97 -9.43
N CYS A 247 1.95 16.92 -9.33
CA CYS A 247 1.05 17.84 -10.07
C CYS A 247 0.57 19.03 -9.25
N VAL A 248 0.46 18.86 -7.93
CA VAL A 248 -0.08 19.86 -7.00
C VAL A 248 0.89 20.02 -5.83
N PRO A 249 2.12 20.51 -6.07
CA PRO A 249 3.17 20.58 -5.04
C PRO A 249 2.79 21.48 -3.84
N ALA A 250 1.80 22.36 -3.98
CA ALA A 250 1.25 23.13 -2.87
C ALA A 250 0.41 22.29 -1.89
N ALA A 251 0.02 21.07 -2.26
CA ALA A 251 -0.84 20.16 -1.49
C ALA A 251 -0.06 19.00 -0.82
N VAL A 252 1.20 19.22 -0.45
CA VAL A 252 2.04 18.21 0.26
C VAL A 252 1.34 17.65 1.50
N GLU A 253 0.61 18.48 2.26
CA GLU A 253 -0.14 18.00 3.42
C GLU A 253 -1.21 16.95 3.05
N THR A 254 -1.90 17.15 1.93
CA THR A 254 -2.88 16.18 1.41
C THR A 254 -2.21 14.87 1.02
N ALA A 255 -1.05 14.95 0.34
CA ALA A 255 -0.28 13.75 -0.01
C ALA A 255 0.13 12.95 1.24
N LEU A 256 0.61 13.60 2.30
CA LEU A 256 0.96 12.96 3.57
C LEU A 256 -0.25 12.32 4.25
N VAL A 257 -1.42 12.94 4.18
CA VAL A 257 -2.65 12.38 4.76
C VAL A 257 -3.07 11.12 4.01
N ILE A 258 -3.01 11.12 2.68
CA ILE A 258 -3.33 9.94 1.86
C ILE A 258 -2.32 8.82 2.08
N GLU A 259 -1.04 9.15 2.23
CA GLU A 259 0.00 8.17 2.56
C GLU A 259 -0.30 7.45 3.89
N LYS A 260 -0.74 8.20 4.91
CA LYS A 260 -1.17 7.62 6.20
C LYS A 260 -2.36 6.68 6.05
N VAL A 261 -3.33 7.01 5.20
CA VAL A 261 -4.46 6.10 4.89
C VAL A 261 -3.96 4.81 4.28
N ALA A 262 -3.09 4.88 3.26
CA ALA A 262 -2.55 3.69 2.61
C ALA A 262 -1.80 2.80 3.62
N VAL A 263 -0.93 3.39 4.45
CA VAL A 263 -0.24 2.66 5.51
C VAL A 263 -1.23 2.01 6.48
N ALA A 264 -2.26 2.74 6.92
CA ALA A 264 -3.28 2.21 7.82
C ALA A 264 -4.03 1.02 7.22
N TRP A 265 -4.34 1.05 5.92
CA TRP A 265 -4.97 -0.06 5.20
C TRP A 265 -4.06 -1.27 5.04
N ALA A 266 -2.78 -1.08 4.69
CA ALA A 266 -1.82 -2.17 4.59
C ALA A 266 -1.52 -2.83 5.94
N HIS A 267 -1.52 -2.02 7.01
CA HIS A 267 -1.11 -2.42 8.35
C HIS A 267 -2.11 -1.90 9.42
N PRO A 268 -3.33 -2.46 9.49
CA PRO A 268 -4.29 -2.07 10.52
C PRO A 268 -3.72 -2.31 11.92
N LEU A 269 -3.83 -1.32 12.80
CA LEU A 269 -3.52 -1.47 14.23
C LEU A 269 -4.51 -2.42 14.89
N SER A 270 -5.78 -2.33 14.49
CA SER A 270 -6.81 -3.30 14.84
C SER A 270 -7.80 -3.48 13.68
N LEU A 271 -8.14 -4.74 13.41
CA LEU A 271 -9.18 -5.11 12.46
C LEU A 271 -10.09 -6.15 13.11
N LEU A 272 -11.27 -5.71 13.56
CA LEU A 272 -12.32 -6.61 14.02
C LEU A 272 -13.31 -6.83 12.88
N TYR A 273 -13.47 -8.08 12.51
CA TYR A 273 -14.32 -8.49 11.40
C TYR A 273 -15.39 -9.45 11.90
N HIS A 274 -16.65 -9.04 11.78
CA HIS A 274 -17.81 -9.92 11.89
C HIS A 274 -18.50 -10.00 10.53
N VAL A 275 -18.46 -11.20 9.93
CA VAL A 275 -19.05 -11.51 8.62
C VAL A 275 -20.47 -10.94 8.53
N GLY A 276 -20.69 -10.04 7.57
CA GLY A 276 -22.01 -9.48 7.25
C GLY A 276 -22.61 -8.51 8.26
N LEU A 277 -21.86 -8.10 9.30
CA LEU A 277 -22.39 -7.23 10.35
C LEU A 277 -21.52 -6.01 10.61
N ASN A 278 -20.21 -6.17 10.79
CA ASN A 278 -19.31 -5.08 11.15
C ASN A 278 -17.88 -5.29 10.64
N ILE A 279 -17.31 -4.22 10.10
CA ILE A 279 -15.88 -4.02 9.88
C ILE A 279 -15.53 -2.85 10.80
N VAL A 280 -14.79 -3.14 11.87
CA VAL A 280 -14.22 -2.11 12.74
C VAL A 280 -12.73 -2.03 12.44
N PHE A 281 -12.31 -0.91 11.90
CA PHE A 281 -10.95 -0.66 11.43
C PHE A 281 -10.37 0.48 12.27
N ASN A 282 -9.32 0.20 13.06
CA ASN A 282 -8.75 1.16 14.01
C ASN A 282 -9.82 1.82 14.90
N GLY A 283 -10.75 1.00 15.42
CA GLY A 283 -11.86 1.48 16.28
C GLY A 283 -13.04 2.11 15.53
N GLN A 284 -12.98 2.25 14.21
CA GLN A 284 -14.00 2.90 13.39
C GLN A 284 -14.86 1.92 12.61
N VAL A 285 -16.18 2.07 12.70
CA VAL A 285 -17.12 1.24 11.93
C VAL A 285 -17.19 1.76 10.50
N ILE A 286 -16.63 1.01 9.56
CA ILE A 286 -16.57 1.38 8.12
C ILE A 286 -17.32 0.41 7.21
N PHE A 287 -18.03 -0.57 7.79
CA PHE A 287 -18.74 -1.60 7.01
C PHE A 287 -19.74 -1.03 6.01
N ALA A 288 -20.50 -0.01 6.42
CA ALA A 288 -21.51 0.62 5.57
C ALA A 288 -20.87 1.29 4.36
N ASP A 289 -19.75 2.00 4.57
CA ASP A 289 -19.03 2.70 3.50
C ASP A 289 -18.47 1.69 2.49
N ILE A 290 -17.77 0.65 2.96
CA ILE A 290 -17.23 -0.40 2.08
C ILE A 290 -18.34 -1.16 1.34
N SER A 291 -19.45 -1.47 2.02
CA SER A 291 -20.58 -2.17 1.41
C SER A 291 -21.25 -1.31 0.33
N LYS A 292 -21.41 -0.01 0.58
CA LYS A 292 -21.96 0.93 -0.39
C LYS A 292 -21.03 1.09 -1.58
N ALA A 293 -19.73 1.26 -1.33
CA ALA A 293 -18.71 1.25 -2.39
C ALA A 293 -18.84 0.01 -3.27
N MET A 294 -18.91 -1.20 -2.70
CA MET A 294 -19.09 -2.42 -3.49
C MET A 294 -20.36 -2.40 -4.36
N GLY A 295 -21.47 -1.84 -3.86
CA GLY A 295 -22.69 -1.64 -4.64
C GLY A 295 -22.54 -0.62 -5.78
N ASP A 296 -21.87 0.50 -5.51
CA ASP A 296 -21.58 1.53 -6.50
C ASP A 296 -20.65 1.00 -7.60
N TYR A 297 -19.66 0.19 -7.24
CA TYR A 297 -18.80 -0.51 -8.21
C TYR A 297 -19.61 -1.44 -9.12
N GLN A 298 -20.50 -2.24 -8.55
CA GLN A 298 -21.33 -3.19 -9.30
C GLN A 298 -22.32 -2.51 -10.25
N THR A 299 -22.78 -1.32 -9.90
CA THR A 299 -23.70 -0.51 -10.72
C THR A 299 -22.98 0.42 -11.70
N GLY A 300 -21.64 0.43 -11.69
CA GLY A 300 -20.81 1.26 -12.56
C GLY A 300 -20.79 2.74 -12.17
N ASN A 301 -21.10 3.05 -10.91
CA ASN A 301 -21.06 4.39 -10.34
C ASN A 301 -19.67 4.67 -9.75
N TRP A 302 -18.71 4.95 -10.63
CA TRP A 302 -17.28 5.02 -10.30
C TRP A 302 -16.94 6.16 -9.34
N PHE A 303 -17.58 7.32 -9.51
CA PHE A 303 -17.38 8.45 -8.61
C PHE A 303 -17.87 8.13 -7.21
N ASP A 304 -19.09 7.61 -7.06
CA ASP A 304 -19.62 7.29 -5.73
C ASP A 304 -18.84 6.14 -5.08
N PHE A 305 -18.37 5.15 -5.86
CA PHE A 305 -17.40 4.17 -5.37
C PHE A 305 -16.18 4.84 -4.75
N GLY A 306 -15.54 5.76 -5.47
CA GLY A 306 -14.41 6.53 -4.97
C GLY A 306 -14.75 7.31 -3.69
N PHE A 307 -15.91 7.97 -3.68
CA PHE A 307 -16.40 8.77 -2.57
C PHE A 307 -16.60 7.97 -1.30
N GLU A 308 -17.23 6.80 -1.37
CA GLU A 308 -17.43 5.94 -0.21
C GLU A 308 -16.11 5.38 0.34
N ILE A 309 -15.17 5.03 -0.55
CA ILE A 309 -13.82 4.65 -0.14
C ILE A 309 -13.11 5.83 0.55
N GLY A 310 -13.22 7.05 0.01
CA GLY A 310 -12.66 8.25 0.62
C GLY A 310 -13.26 8.58 1.99
N GLN A 311 -14.56 8.38 2.18
CA GLN A 311 -15.20 8.52 3.50
C GLN A 311 -14.70 7.47 4.50
N ALA A 312 -14.56 6.21 4.07
CA ALA A 312 -14.00 5.16 4.91
C ALA A 312 -12.55 5.52 5.32
N SER A 313 -11.74 5.99 4.37
CA SER A 313 -10.38 6.49 4.63
C SER A 313 -10.39 7.62 5.65
N PHE A 314 -11.25 8.62 5.45
CA PHE A 314 -11.38 9.76 6.35
C PHE A 314 -11.71 9.31 7.76
N LYS A 315 -12.68 8.40 7.95
CA LYS A 315 -13.03 7.85 9.26
C LYS A 315 -11.84 7.16 9.93
N ILE A 316 -11.08 6.34 9.20
CA ILE A 316 -9.93 5.60 9.76
C ILE A 316 -8.85 6.55 10.31
N ILE A 317 -8.60 7.68 9.65
CA ILE A 317 -7.62 8.68 10.12
C ILE A 317 -8.24 9.70 11.08
N TYR A 318 -9.55 9.87 11.04
CA TYR A 318 -10.31 10.81 11.86
C TYR A 318 -11.18 10.01 12.83
N VAL A 319 -10.58 9.58 13.93
CA VAL A 319 -11.27 8.89 15.03
C VAL A 319 -12.19 9.90 15.73
N PRO A 320 -13.54 9.82 15.64
CA PRO A 320 -14.42 10.58 16.50
C PRO A 320 -14.40 9.94 17.89
N HIS A 321 -14.30 10.78 18.91
CA HIS A 321 -14.29 10.43 20.33
C HIS A 321 -15.30 9.32 20.69
N LYS A 322 -14.83 8.32 21.45
CA LYS A 322 -15.69 7.49 22.32
C LYS A 322 -15.11 7.46 23.73
N ASN A 323 -15.86 8.12 24.63
CA ASN A 323 -15.65 8.33 26.07
C ASN A 323 -14.38 9.11 26.47
N PRO A 324 -14.48 10.01 27.47
CA PRO A 324 -13.33 10.75 27.97
C PRO A 324 -12.27 9.76 28.43
N TYR A 325 -11.15 9.75 27.71
CA TYR A 325 -10.01 8.90 27.97
C TYR A 325 -9.37 9.35 29.29
N GLN A 326 -9.42 8.54 30.34
CA GLN A 326 -8.60 8.76 31.53
C GLN A 326 -7.23 8.16 31.29
N ALA A 327 -6.19 8.99 31.27
CA ALA A 327 -4.81 8.51 31.21
C ALA A 327 -4.49 7.66 32.44
N ILE A 328 -3.86 6.51 32.25
CA ILE A 328 -3.23 5.73 33.32
C ILE A 328 -1.75 6.12 33.45
N ASP A 329 -1.12 5.87 34.59
CA ASP A 329 0.30 6.22 34.85
C ASP A 329 1.26 5.71 33.76
N GLU A 330 0.96 4.55 33.16
CA GLU A 330 1.73 3.97 32.04
C GLU A 330 1.70 4.86 30.79
N ASP A 331 0.59 5.53 30.51
CA ASP A 331 0.46 6.43 29.36
C ASP A 331 1.27 7.70 29.58
N ILE A 332 1.20 8.27 30.78
CA ILE A 332 1.97 9.46 31.13
C ILE A 332 3.47 9.15 31.02
N ALA A 333 3.91 7.97 31.48
CA ALA A 333 5.29 7.53 31.30
C ALA A 333 5.70 7.50 29.81
N MET A 334 4.87 6.94 28.94
CA MET A 334 5.14 6.89 27.49
C MET A 334 5.16 8.28 26.85
N ILE A 335 4.25 9.17 27.25
CA ILE A 335 4.22 10.57 26.80
C ILE A 335 5.52 11.27 27.19
N MET A 336 5.92 11.15 28.46
CA MET A 336 7.16 11.77 28.92
C MET A 336 8.39 11.15 28.25
N GLU A 337 8.41 9.84 28.01
CA GLU A 337 9.49 9.17 27.27
C GLU A 337 9.64 9.76 25.85
N GLY A 338 8.53 9.94 25.14
CA GLY A 338 8.51 10.56 23.81
C GLY A 338 9.00 12.00 23.82
N ALA A 339 8.56 12.77 24.82
CA ALA A 339 8.98 14.15 25.00
C ALA A 339 10.48 14.28 25.29
N MET A 340 11.00 13.46 26.22
CA MET A 340 12.41 13.46 26.60
C MET A 340 13.32 13.04 25.44
N ALA A 341 12.90 12.05 24.65
CA ALA A 341 13.62 11.64 23.44
C ALA A 341 13.76 12.81 22.44
N GLU A 342 12.75 13.66 22.29
CA GLU A 342 12.80 14.84 21.41
C GLU A 342 13.74 15.94 21.94
N PHE A 343 13.90 16.05 23.26
CA PHE A 343 14.91 16.93 23.85
C PHE A 343 16.33 16.37 23.76
N GLY A 344 16.49 15.10 23.39
CA GLY A 344 17.77 14.41 23.31
C GLY A 344 18.21 13.80 24.65
N GLU A 345 17.29 13.61 25.58
CA GLU A 345 17.53 12.92 26.85
C GLU A 345 17.37 11.41 26.66
N ASN A 346 18.34 10.62 27.14
CA ASN A 346 18.33 9.16 26.99
C ASN A 346 17.72 8.49 28.22
N GLY A 347 16.41 8.27 28.17
CA GLY A 347 15.64 7.62 29.25
C GLY A 347 15.34 8.58 30.40
N MET A 348 14.16 8.44 31.01
CA MET A 348 13.85 9.16 32.24
C MET A 348 14.58 8.48 33.40
N GLY A 349 15.65 9.11 33.90
CA GLY A 349 16.23 8.77 35.20
C GLY A 349 15.32 9.16 36.38
N CYS A 350 14.19 9.80 36.10
CA CYS A 350 13.18 10.20 37.06
C CYS A 350 12.31 8.99 37.44
N THR A 351 12.26 8.66 38.73
CA THR A 351 11.42 7.55 39.25
C THR A 351 9.98 7.97 39.52
N GLU A 352 9.70 9.27 39.56
CA GLU A 352 8.37 9.82 39.83
C GLU A 352 7.72 10.28 38.54
N ILE A 353 6.50 9.79 38.30
CA ILE A 353 5.63 10.21 37.20
C ILE A 353 4.65 11.24 37.78
N PRO A 354 4.63 12.48 37.29
CA PRO A 354 3.66 13.47 37.72
C PRO A 354 2.26 13.11 37.22
N ASP A 355 1.25 13.21 38.09
CA ASP A 355 -0.14 13.11 37.67
C ASP A 355 -0.55 14.41 36.94
N ILE A 356 -0.56 14.34 35.61
CA ILE A 356 -0.98 15.42 34.71
C ILE A 356 -2.17 14.98 33.84
N SER A 357 -2.87 13.93 34.27
CA SER A 357 -3.91 13.25 33.49
C SER A 357 -5.01 14.23 33.07
N SER A 358 -5.50 15.02 34.03
CA SER A 358 -6.56 16.00 33.79
C SER A 358 -6.13 17.09 32.82
N GLN A 359 -4.93 17.63 32.98
CA GLN A 359 -4.41 18.71 32.14
C GLN A 359 -4.23 18.24 30.69
N LEU A 360 -3.77 17.00 30.48
CA LEU A 360 -3.62 16.44 29.14
C LEU A 360 -4.96 16.23 28.45
N VAL A 361 -5.96 15.71 29.16
CA VAL A 361 -7.32 15.52 28.62
C VAL A 361 -7.92 16.86 28.25
N ASP A 362 -7.93 17.81 29.19
CA ASP A 362 -8.50 19.14 28.97
C ASP A 362 -7.74 19.88 27.87
N MET A 363 -6.41 19.72 27.77
CA MET A 363 -5.62 20.28 26.67
C MET A 363 -6.11 19.74 25.32
N VAL A 364 -6.27 18.44 25.17
CA VAL A 364 -6.68 17.80 23.92
C VAL A 364 -8.10 18.19 23.54
N GLU A 365 -9.04 18.10 24.49
CA GLU A 365 -10.44 18.44 24.26
C GLU A 365 -10.58 19.89 23.78
N ASN A 366 -9.94 20.82 24.48
CA ASN A 366 -9.97 22.23 24.11
C ASN A 366 -9.31 22.50 22.75
N TRP A 367 -8.22 21.79 22.40
CA TRP A 367 -7.61 21.97 21.07
C TRP A 367 -8.51 21.51 19.93
N GLN A 368 -9.28 20.45 20.15
CA GLN A 368 -10.14 19.82 19.14
C GLN A 368 -11.43 20.60 18.84
N LEU A 369 -11.86 21.50 19.73
CA LEU A 369 -13.06 22.33 19.53
C LEU A 369 -12.88 23.42 18.47
N LYS A 370 -11.64 23.64 18.01
CA LYS A 370 -11.26 24.54 16.90
C LYS A 370 -11.71 25.99 17.03
N THR A 371 -12.03 26.47 18.23
CA THR A 371 -12.30 27.89 18.49
C THR A 371 -11.05 28.58 19.03
N PHE A 372 -10.99 29.91 18.89
CA PHE A 372 -9.90 30.70 19.47
C PHE A 372 -9.82 30.54 21.00
N ILE A 373 -10.97 30.53 21.68
CA ILE A 373 -11.05 30.46 23.14
C ILE A 373 -10.55 29.09 23.61
N ASP A 374 -11.00 28.02 22.98
CA ASP A 374 -10.61 26.67 23.37
C ASP A 374 -9.14 26.42 23.02
N ALA A 375 -8.65 26.91 21.88
CA ALA A 375 -7.22 26.84 21.58
C ALA A 375 -6.36 27.56 22.64
N LYS A 376 -6.84 28.70 23.16
CA LYS A 376 -6.18 29.39 24.28
C LYS A 376 -6.21 28.55 25.56
N ASN A 377 -7.38 28.00 25.92
CA ASN A 377 -7.54 27.15 27.10
C ASN A 377 -6.64 25.90 27.03
N SER A 378 -6.50 25.32 25.84
CA SER A 378 -5.59 24.20 25.60
C SER A 378 -4.14 24.55 25.93
N LEU A 379 -3.67 25.72 25.49
CA LEU A 379 -2.31 26.19 25.82
C LEU A 379 -2.15 26.46 27.32
N THR A 380 -3.19 26.96 27.99
CA THR A 380 -3.21 27.11 29.45
C THR A 380 -3.07 25.77 30.15
N ASN A 381 -3.82 24.75 29.74
CA ASN A 381 -3.71 23.40 30.31
C ASN A 381 -2.33 22.78 30.06
N MET A 382 -1.72 23.04 28.89
CA MET A 382 -0.35 22.64 28.61
C MET A 382 0.65 23.33 29.56
N ALA A 383 0.46 24.62 29.85
CA ALA A 383 1.28 25.35 30.82
C ALA A 383 1.10 24.81 32.25
N GLU A 384 -0.12 24.49 32.66
CA GLU A 384 -0.40 23.87 33.95
C GLU A 384 0.26 22.51 34.09
N ALA A 385 0.22 21.67 33.05
CA ALA A 385 0.94 20.41 33.02
C ALA A 385 2.45 20.61 33.20
N LEU A 386 3.04 21.62 32.53
CA LEU A 386 4.45 21.95 32.69
C LEU A 386 4.80 22.42 34.11
N ASN A 387 3.92 23.18 34.76
CA ASN A 387 4.12 23.62 36.14
C ASN A 387 4.20 22.44 37.13
N VAL A 388 3.55 21.31 36.80
CA VAL A 388 3.68 20.06 37.57
C VAL A 388 4.93 19.27 37.14
N ILE A 389 5.19 19.14 35.83
CA ILE A 389 6.33 18.36 35.32
C ILE A 389 7.67 18.93 35.77
N ILE A 390 7.90 20.24 35.61
CA ILE A 390 9.19 20.91 35.85
C ILE A 390 9.78 20.55 37.23
N PRO A 391 9.08 20.76 38.36
CA PRO A 391 9.64 20.43 39.67
C PRO A 391 9.90 18.94 39.87
N THR A 392 9.14 18.07 39.21
CA THR A 392 9.32 16.60 39.25
C THR A 392 10.57 16.17 38.49
N VAL A 393 10.86 16.78 37.33
CA VAL A 393 11.94 16.33 36.44
C VAL A 393 13.24 17.12 36.56
N GLN A 394 13.25 18.29 37.23
CA GLN A 394 14.42 19.19 37.25
C GLN A 394 15.73 18.55 37.72
N ASN A 395 15.67 17.51 38.55
CA ASN A 395 16.87 16.84 39.09
C ASN A 395 17.38 15.69 38.20
N CYS A 396 16.67 15.36 37.11
CA CYS A 396 16.93 14.19 36.27
C CYS A 396 16.99 14.51 34.77
N ILE A 397 16.99 15.80 34.40
CA ILE A 397 17.17 16.28 33.01
C ILE A 397 18.34 17.24 32.93
N SER A 398 18.85 17.49 31.72
CA SER A 398 19.90 18.49 31.53
C SER A 398 19.40 19.93 31.73
N ASP A 399 20.30 20.84 32.11
CA ASP A 399 20.02 22.29 32.19
C ASP A 399 19.43 22.84 30.89
N LYS A 400 19.86 22.30 29.74
CA LYS A 400 19.34 22.67 28.43
C LYS A 400 17.85 22.34 28.32
N THR A 401 17.46 21.12 28.68
CA THR A 401 16.06 20.69 28.64
C THR A 401 15.23 21.47 29.66
N LEU A 402 15.75 21.67 30.88
CA LEU A 402 15.09 22.46 31.91
C LEU A 402 14.84 23.91 31.45
N ASN A 403 15.79 24.52 30.74
CA ASN A 403 15.62 25.85 30.16
C ASN A 403 14.51 25.89 29.09
N ILE A 404 14.42 24.87 28.23
CA ILE A 404 13.36 24.77 27.21
C ILE A 404 11.99 24.64 27.88
N LEU A 405 11.86 23.78 28.90
CA LEU A 405 10.61 23.60 29.64
C LEU A 405 10.17 24.90 30.35
N ASN A 406 11.09 25.58 31.03
CA ASN A 406 10.80 26.85 31.70
C ASN A 406 10.40 27.96 30.71
N LEU A 407 11.09 28.06 29.57
CA LEU A 407 10.76 29.05 28.55
C LEU A 407 9.40 28.75 27.91
N GLY A 408 9.14 27.48 27.59
CA GLY A 408 7.84 27.02 27.09
C GLY A 408 6.71 27.31 28.08
N PHE A 409 6.90 27.00 29.37
CA PHE A 409 5.95 27.31 30.43
C PHE A 409 5.61 28.81 30.49
N ASN A 410 6.63 29.67 30.50
CA ASN A 410 6.44 31.13 30.54
C ASN A 410 5.67 31.64 29.31
N ILE A 411 6.04 31.16 28.11
CA ILE A 411 5.39 31.56 26.85
C ILE A 411 3.93 31.08 26.80
N LEU A 412 3.64 29.86 27.25
CA LEU A 412 2.29 29.30 27.21
C LEU A 412 1.39 29.90 28.30
N SER A 413 1.94 30.23 29.47
CA SER A 413 1.19 30.84 30.57
C SER A 413 0.76 32.27 30.26
N ASP A 414 1.63 33.05 29.60
CA ASP A 414 1.36 34.44 29.27
C ASP A 414 1.96 34.83 27.90
N PRO A 415 1.33 34.41 26.79
CA PRO A 415 1.82 34.75 25.46
C PRO A 415 1.56 36.23 25.16
N TYR A 416 2.62 37.00 24.85
CA TYR A 416 2.47 38.41 24.46
C TYR A 416 1.76 38.57 23.10
N SER A 417 1.73 37.52 22.27
CA SER A 417 0.89 37.45 21.08
C SER A 417 0.41 36.02 20.82
N PHE A 418 -0.88 35.88 20.52
CA PHE A 418 -1.50 34.62 20.14
C PHE A 418 -2.41 34.83 18.94
N VAL A 419 -2.13 34.11 17.86
CA VAL A 419 -2.89 34.16 16.61
C VAL A 419 -3.38 32.76 16.28
N TYR A 420 -4.69 32.63 16.10
CA TYR A 420 -5.35 31.37 15.76
C TYR A 420 -6.31 31.61 14.59
N ILE A 421 -5.98 31.09 13.41
CA ILE A 421 -6.71 31.34 12.16
C ILE A 421 -6.99 30.01 11.45
N LYS A 422 -8.12 29.97 10.73
CA LYS A 422 -8.55 28.82 9.91
C LYS A 422 -8.66 27.53 10.73
N GLU A 423 -9.40 27.59 11.84
CA GLU A 423 -9.68 26.40 12.67
C GLU A 423 -8.41 25.65 13.14
N GLY A 424 -7.36 26.40 13.49
CA GLY A 424 -6.11 25.84 14.00
C GLY A 424 -5.08 25.47 12.94
N LYS A 425 -5.38 25.61 11.64
CA LYS A 425 -4.38 25.44 10.57
C LYS A 425 -3.19 26.39 10.75
N ILE A 426 -3.44 27.60 11.23
CA ILE A 426 -2.39 28.57 11.56
C ILE A 426 -2.53 28.94 13.02
N THR A 427 -1.63 28.39 13.85
CA THR A 427 -1.50 28.78 15.25
C THR A 427 -0.10 29.33 15.46
N ILE A 428 0.00 30.60 15.85
CA ILE A 428 1.25 31.32 16.06
C ILE A 428 1.25 31.88 17.47
N ILE A 429 2.30 31.59 18.24
CA ILE A 429 2.56 32.18 19.55
C ILE A 429 3.87 32.94 19.45
N ASN A 430 3.87 34.22 19.84
CA ASN A 430 5.11 35.02 19.90
C ASN A 430 5.90 35.02 18.58
N GLY A 431 5.17 35.05 17.45
CA GLY A 431 5.75 35.02 16.10
C GLY A 431 6.16 33.63 15.59
N ARG A 432 5.96 32.56 16.37
CA ARG A 432 6.37 31.20 16.03
C ARG A 432 5.18 30.29 15.75
N GLN A 433 5.20 29.60 14.61
CA GLN A 433 4.10 28.74 14.19
C GLN A 433 4.19 27.36 14.85
N ILE A 434 3.16 26.99 15.61
CA ILE A 434 3.08 25.70 16.33
C ILE A 434 2.00 24.76 15.81
N GLY A 435 1.11 25.25 14.93
CA GLY A 435 -0.11 24.53 14.52
C GLY A 435 0.14 23.14 13.92
N SER A 436 1.22 22.96 13.15
CA SER A 436 1.55 21.68 12.52
C SER A 436 1.92 20.60 13.55
N ASN A 437 2.80 20.91 14.50
CA ASN A 437 3.20 19.97 15.54
C ASN A 437 2.03 19.62 16.46
N MET A 438 1.25 20.62 16.89
CA MET A 438 0.06 20.39 17.71
C MET A 438 -0.96 19.50 16.99
N LYS A 439 -1.19 19.72 15.68
CA LYS A 439 -2.07 18.86 14.87
C LYS A 439 -1.56 17.41 14.84
N ILE A 440 -0.26 17.20 14.66
CA ILE A 440 0.32 15.85 14.66
C ILE A 440 0.24 15.22 16.05
N ALA A 441 0.48 15.99 17.12
CA ALA A 441 0.29 15.54 18.50
C ALA A 441 -1.13 15.03 18.73
N MET A 442 -2.16 15.79 18.31
CA MET A 442 -3.56 15.35 18.44
C MET A 442 -3.86 14.07 17.68
N ILE A 443 -3.26 13.89 16.50
CA ILE A 443 -3.39 12.64 15.73
C ILE A 443 -2.81 11.47 16.54
N ASN A 444 -1.60 11.62 17.09
CA ASN A 444 -0.98 10.57 17.90
C ASN A 444 -1.77 10.25 19.17
N TYR A 445 -2.32 11.26 19.85
CA TYR A 445 -3.22 11.07 21.00
C TYR A 445 -4.44 10.22 20.61
N ASN A 446 -5.11 10.59 19.52
CA ASN A 446 -6.29 9.85 19.04
C ASN A 446 -5.95 8.43 18.57
N MET A 447 -4.69 8.18 18.18
CA MET A 447 -4.17 6.87 17.80
C MET A 447 -3.65 6.06 19.00
N GLN A 448 -3.68 6.62 20.21
CA GLN A 448 -3.05 6.05 21.41
C GLN A 448 -1.54 5.80 21.23
N ASP A 449 -0.89 6.54 20.32
CA ASP A 449 0.57 6.62 20.22
C ASP A 449 1.06 7.65 21.23
N TRP A 450 1.09 7.25 22.50
CA TRP A 450 1.46 8.10 23.62
C TRP A 450 2.87 8.67 23.49
N LYS A 451 3.81 7.86 23.00
CA LYS A 451 5.19 8.29 22.76
C LYS A 451 5.27 9.30 21.62
N GLY A 452 4.57 9.07 20.51
CA GLY A 452 4.45 10.04 19.42
C GLY A 452 3.76 11.33 19.86
N PHE A 453 2.72 11.24 20.70
CA PHE A 453 2.04 12.41 21.25
C PHE A 453 3.01 13.29 22.05
N GLY A 454 3.72 12.71 23.02
CA GLY A 454 4.71 13.42 23.81
C GLY A 454 5.86 14.02 22.99
N HIS A 455 6.35 13.29 21.99
CA HIS A 455 7.38 13.77 21.06
C HIS A 455 6.98 15.08 20.36
N TYR A 456 5.77 15.16 19.79
CA TYR A 456 5.33 16.36 19.08
C TYR A 456 4.93 17.53 20.01
N LEU A 457 4.53 17.24 21.25
CA LEU A 457 4.40 18.28 22.28
C LEU A 457 5.77 18.88 22.63
N ALA A 458 6.79 18.04 22.84
CA ALA A 458 8.15 18.53 23.10
C ALA A 458 8.72 19.33 21.92
N LYS A 459 8.44 18.90 20.69
CA LYS A 459 8.81 19.67 19.48
C LYS A 459 8.14 21.03 19.45
N THR A 460 6.87 21.12 19.85
CA THR A 460 6.15 22.40 20.02
C THR A 460 6.86 23.30 21.03
N LEU A 461 7.30 22.76 22.17
CA LEU A 461 8.04 23.52 23.17
C LEU A 461 9.42 23.99 22.66
N LYS A 462 10.15 23.15 21.91
CA LYS A 462 11.41 23.55 21.26
C LYS A 462 11.20 24.66 20.24
N ASP A 463 10.10 24.61 19.49
CA ASP A 463 9.79 25.66 18.53
C ASP A 463 9.43 26.97 19.23
N LEU A 464 8.87 26.93 20.44
CA LEU A 464 8.58 28.14 21.24
C LEU A 464 9.82 28.73 21.91
N ALA A 465 10.75 27.88 22.35
CA ALA A 465 12.04 28.30 22.92
C ALA A 465 12.97 28.92 21.85
#